data_AF-A0A814Y8Q5-F1
#
_entry.id   AF-A0A814Y8Q5-F1
#
_cell.length_a   1.000
_cell.length_b   1.000
_cell.length_c   1.000
_cell.angle_alpha   90.00
_cell.angle_beta   90.00
_cell.angle_gamma   90.00
#
_symmetry.space_group_name_H-M   'P 1'
#
loop_
_entity.id
_entity.type
_entity.pdbx_description
1 polymer ?
#
loop_
_entity_poly.entity_id
_entity_poly.type
_entity_poly.pdbx_seq_one_letter_code
_entity_poly.pdbx_strand_id
1 'polypeptide(L)'
;MSLFRNISIDLPIEVCHLTKLFNQDTNPLKVNLSIELHQDKNGTGLDTFCIACLKLILSEQSLAIIENRACSIQSLSGTSTLRIGLDFLYRNGFRNHESILQTVGFEIRKYRYWNKEKFTLDIDSFIADLESAS
;
A
#
# COMPACT_ATOMS: atom_id res chain seq x y z
N MET A 1 35.70 -20.10 -0.65
CA MET A 1 35.11 -19.10 -1.57
C MET A 1 34.05 -18.33 -0.80
N SER A 2 34.00 -17.00 -0.91
CA SER A 2 33.01 -16.18 -0.19
C SER A 2 31.61 -16.39 -0.76
N LEU A 3 30.63 -16.56 0.13
CA LEU A 3 29.20 -16.73 -0.17
C LEU A 3 28.63 -15.56 -1.01
N PHE A 4 29.25 -14.38 -0.92
CA PHE A 4 28.72 -13.13 -1.49
C PHE A 4 29.31 -12.76 -2.85
N ARG A 5 30.08 -13.66 -3.50
CA ARG A 5 30.84 -13.32 -4.71
C ARG A 5 29.98 -12.93 -5.91
N ASN A 6 28.73 -13.40 -5.95
CA ASN A 6 27.84 -13.28 -7.12
C ASN A 6 26.56 -12.46 -6.82
N ILE A 7 26.55 -11.68 -5.74
CA ILE A 7 25.38 -10.83 -5.44
C ILE A 7 25.55 -9.50 -6.17
N SER A 8 24.67 -9.23 -7.13
CA SER A 8 24.57 -7.94 -7.81
C SER A 8 23.94 -6.89 -6.90
N ILE A 9 24.43 -5.65 -6.98
CA ILE A 9 23.78 -4.52 -6.32
C ILE A 9 22.49 -4.20 -7.09
N ASP A 10 21.39 -4.11 -6.36
CA ASP A 10 20.07 -3.80 -6.92
C ASP A 10 19.85 -2.29 -7.09
N LEU A 11 18.83 -1.91 -7.86
CA LEU A 11 18.53 -0.50 -8.11
C LEU A 11 18.13 0.23 -6.81
N PRO A 12 18.62 1.47 -6.60
CA PRO A 12 18.26 2.25 -5.42
C PRO A 12 16.77 2.62 -5.45
N ILE A 13 16.09 2.41 -4.32
CA ILE A 13 14.69 2.80 -4.13
C ILE A 13 14.62 4.34 -4.12
N GLU A 14 13.76 4.92 -4.95
CA GLU A 14 13.69 6.37 -5.20
C GLU A 14 13.52 7.21 -3.91
N VAL A 15 12.69 6.76 -2.97
CA VAL A 15 12.47 7.48 -1.70
C VAL A 15 13.76 7.57 -0.87
N CYS A 16 14.49 6.46 -0.76
CA CYS A 16 15.79 6.44 -0.07
C CYS A 16 16.84 7.28 -0.81
N HIS A 17 16.76 7.31 -2.15
CA HIS A 17 17.61 8.15 -2.98
C HIS A 17 17.34 9.64 -2.74
N LEU A 18 16.08 10.05 -2.65
CA LEU A 18 15.68 11.43 -2.33
C LEU A 18 16.14 11.85 -0.93
N THR A 19 16.05 10.97 0.07
CA THR A 19 16.62 11.27 1.41
C THR A 19 18.15 11.41 1.36
N LYS A 20 18.83 10.61 0.54
CA LYS A 20 20.28 10.74 0.34
C LYS A 20 20.64 12.07 -0.32
N LEU A 21 19.91 12.46 -1.36
CA LEU A 21 20.07 13.76 -2.03
C LEU A 21 19.77 14.91 -1.07
N PHE A 22 18.70 14.81 -0.28
CA PHE A 22 18.37 15.79 0.76
C PHE A 22 19.53 15.93 1.75
N ASN A 23 20.13 14.83 2.22
CA ASN A 23 21.24 14.88 3.16
C ASN A 23 22.52 15.49 2.54
N GLN A 24 22.71 15.33 1.23
CA GLN A 24 23.85 15.89 0.48
C GLN A 24 23.68 17.37 0.13
N ASP A 25 22.45 17.89 0.10
CA ASP A 25 22.16 19.29 -0.16
C ASP A 25 22.68 20.20 0.97
N THR A 26 23.44 21.24 0.65
CA THR A 26 24.01 22.19 1.63
C THR A 26 23.10 23.38 1.93
N ASN A 27 21.95 23.50 1.26
CA ASN A 27 21.02 24.61 1.46
C ASN A 27 20.45 24.60 2.89
N PRO A 28 20.63 25.69 3.67
CA PRO A 28 20.14 25.75 5.05
C PRO A 28 18.61 25.84 5.18
N LEU A 29 17.88 26.12 4.08
CA LEU A 29 16.42 26.23 4.06
C LEU A 29 15.71 24.99 3.51
N LYS A 30 16.44 23.88 3.33
CA LYS A 30 15.86 22.63 2.81
C LYS A 30 14.88 22.02 3.81
N VAL A 31 13.74 21.52 3.31
CA VAL A 31 12.72 20.82 4.11
C VAL A 31 12.56 19.41 3.59
N ASN A 32 12.64 18.41 4.48
CA ASN A 32 12.43 17.02 4.13
C ASN A 32 11.01 16.58 4.49
N LEU A 33 10.21 16.25 3.47
CA LEU A 33 8.84 15.75 3.64
C LEU A 33 8.73 14.23 3.40
N SER A 34 9.86 13.52 3.31
CA SER A 34 9.88 12.13 2.81
C SER A 34 9.65 11.05 3.88
N ILE A 35 9.74 11.36 5.18
CA ILE A 35 9.71 10.32 6.23
C ILE A 35 8.93 10.78 7.46
N GLU A 36 7.93 10.00 7.85
CA GLU A 36 7.28 10.04 9.16
C GLU A 36 7.32 8.64 9.78
N LEU A 37 7.69 8.54 11.06
CA LEU A 37 7.68 7.28 11.81
C LEU A 37 7.36 7.53 13.28
N HIS A 38 6.25 6.95 13.73
CA HIS A 38 5.92 6.78 15.14
C HIS A 38 5.50 5.32 15.36
N GLN A 39 6.11 4.65 16.35
CA GLN A 39 5.84 3.25 16.68
C GLN A 39 5.28 3.11 18.10
N ASP A 40 4.22 2.31 18.19
CA ASP A 40 3.61 1.79 19.42
C ASP A 40 4.01 0.30 19.62
N LYS A 41 4.00 -0.18 20.86
CA LYS A 41 4.57 -1.48 21.30
C LYS A 41 3.57 -2.66 21.29
N ASN A 42 2.30 -2.46 20.96
CA ASN A 42 1.22 -3.42 21.19
C ASN A 42 0.63 -4.05 19.91
N GLY A 43 1.16 -3.74 18.72
CA GLY A 43 0.89 -4.48 17.49
C GLY A 43 -0.48 -4.25 16.83
N THR A 44 -1.45 -3.64 17.53
CA THR A 44 -2.72 -3.16 16.95
C THR A 44 -2.77 -1.65 16.75
N GLY A 45 -1.79 -0.94 17.31
CA GLY A 45 -1.78 0.52 17.37
C GLY A 45 -2.62 1.09 18.49
N LEU A 46 -2.61 2.41 18.58
CA LEU A 46 -3.40 3.14 19.57
C LEU A 46 -4.88 3.13 19.16
N ASP A 47 -5.76 2.58 19.99
CA ASP A 47 -7.20 2.45 19.68
C ASP A 47 -7.85 3.80 19.31
N THR A 48 -7.49 4.88 19.99
CA THR A 48 -8.01 6.22 19.68
C THR A 48 -7.58 6.69 18.29
N PHE A 49 -6.37 6.34 17.85
CA PHE A 49 -5.88 6.61 16.51
C PHE A 49 -6.65 5.78 15.48
N CYS A 50 -6.80 4.47 15.72
CA CYS A 50 -7.52 3.58 14.82
C CYS A 50 -8.98 4.01 14.64
N ILE A 51 -9.68 4.40 15.72
CA ILE A 51 -11.05 4.91 15.69
C ILE A 51 -11.13 6.25 14.96
N ALA A 52 -10.20 7.18 15.23
CA ALA A 52 -10.17 8.48 14.56
C ALA A 52 -9.96 8.33 13.05
N CYS A 53 -9.03 7.45 12.62
CA CYS A 53 -8.80 7.16 11.21
C CYS A 53 -10.03 6.52 10.54
N LEU A 54 -10.71 5.60 11.22
CA LEU A 54 -11.90 4.96 10.68
C LEU A 54 -13.02 5.99 10.43
N LYS A 55 -13.23 6.89 11.40
CA LYS A 55 -14.18 8.01 11.29
C LYS A 55 -13.77 9.04 10.23
N LEU A 56 -12.48 9.31 10.07
CA LEU A 56 -11.98 10.23 9.06
C LEU A 56 -12.27 9.71 7.63
N ILE A 57 -12.10 8.41 7.39
CA ILE A 57 -12.28 7.80 6.07
C ILE A 57 -13.77 7.58 5.76
N LEU A 58 -14.52 7.05 6.71
CA LEU A 58 -15.90 6.60 6.48
C LEU A 58 -16.97 7.59 6.92
N SER A 59 -16.60 8.67 7.62
CA SER A 59 -17.50 9.55 8.40
C SER A 59 -18.07 8.88 9.65
N GLU A 60 -18.36 9.66 10.69
CA GLU A 60 -18.90 9.17 11.96
C GLU A 60 -20.28 8.48 11.82
N GLN A 61 -21.04 8.87 10.79
CA GLN A 61 -22.39 8.38 10.53
C GLN A 61 -22.42 7.14 9.62
N SER A 62 -21.26 6.56 9.30
CA SER A 62 -21.18 5.40 8.43
C SER A 62 -21.91 4.19 9.02
N LEU A 63 -22.83 3.61 8.25
CA LEU A 63 -23.43 2.32 8.61
C LEU A 63 -22.37 1.23 8.80
N ALA A 64 -21.26 1.27 8.07
CA ALA A 64 -20.19 0.29 8.23
C ALA A 64 -19.53 0.33 9.63
N ILE A 65 -19.49 1.52 10.27
CA ILE A 65 -19.02 1.68 11.65
C ILE A 65 -20.12 1.25 12.63
N ILE A 66 -21.35 1.74 12.42
CA ILE A 66 -22.49 1.47 13.32
C ILE A 66 -22.80 -0.04 13.38
N GLU A 67 -22.73 -0.74 12.24
CA GLU A 67 -22.99 -2.17 12.12
C GLU A 67 -21.75 -3.04 12.38
N ASN A 68 -20.63 -2.46 12.83
CA ASN A 68 -19.37 -3.15 13.12
C ASN A 68 -18.84 -4.01 11.94
N ARG A 69 -18.96 -3.49 10.71
CA ARG A 69 -18.47 -4.12 9.48
C ARG A 69 -17.11 -3.59 9.02
N ALA A 70 -16.59 -2.56 9.68
CA ALA A 70 -15.30 -1.97 9.38
C ALA A 70 -14.39 -2.01 10.61
N CYS A 71 -13.12 -2.36 10.41
CA CYS A 71 -12.08 -2.33 11.43
C CYS A 71 -10.85 -1.57 10.92
N SER A 72 -9.99 -1.14 11.85
CA SER A 72 -8.76 -0.40 11.58
C SER A 72 -7.64 -0.99 12.43
N ILE A 73 -6.46 -1.12 11.83
CA ILE A 73 -5.23 -1.56 12.49
C ILE A 73 -4.14 -0.59 12.08
N GLN A 74 -3.36 -0.09 13.05
CA GLN A 74 -2.24 0.78 12.75
C GLN A 74 -1.08 -0.03 12.15
N SER A 75 -0.47 0.50 11.09
CA SER A 75 0.73 -0.08 10.47
C SER A 75 1.79 1.00 10.20
N LEU A 76 3.01 0.55 9.91
CA LEU A 76 4.16 1.41 9.61
C LEU A 76 4.04 2.05 8.22
N SER A 77 3.35 3.18 8.12
CA SER A 77 3.11 3.87 6.84
C SER A 77 2.23 3.06 5.86
N GLY A 78 1.91 3.65 4.71
CA GLY A 78 1.03 3.07 3.70
C GLY A 78 1.58 1.78 3.08
N THR A 79 2.89 1.71 2.83
CA THR A 79 3.51 0.53 2.17
C THR A 79 3.35 -0.75 2.98
N SER A 80 3.58 -0.69 4.30
CA SER A 80 3.36 -1.87 5.14
C SER A 80 1.87 -2.20 5.29
N THR A 81 1.00 -1.19 5.31
CA THR A 81 -0.47 -1.38 5.30
C THR A 81 -0.90 -2.19 4.07
N LEU A 82 -0.39 -1.84 2.88
CA LEU A 82 -0.63 -2.59 1.64
C LEU A 82 -0.10 -4.02 1.73
N ARG A 83 1.11 -4.21 2.27
CA ARG A 83 1.69 -5.55 2.44
C ARG A 83 0.82 -6.43 3.33
N ILE A 84 0.38 -5.92 4.48
CA ILE A 84 -0.48 -6.63 5.43
C ILE A 84 -1.83 -6.97 4.77
N GLY A 85 -2.44 -6.01 4.06
CA GLY A 85 -3.71 -6.24 3.36
C GLY A 85 -3.60 -7.33 2.28
N LEU A 86 -2.55 -7.30 1.46
CA LEU A 86 -2.30 -8.33 0.44
C LEU A 86 -2.04 -9.71 1.06
N ASP A 87 -1.29 -9.78 2.15
CA ASP A 87 -1.09 -11.04 2.88
C ASP A 87 -2.39 -11.59 3.47
N PHE A 88 -3.24 -10.72 4.01
CA PHE A 88 -4.53 -11.11 4.55
C PHE A 88 -5.44 -11.66 3.43
N LEU A 89 -5.50 -10.99 2.29
CA LEU A 89 -6.26 -11.44 1.11
C LEU A 89 -5.72 -12.77 0.57
N TYR A 90 -4.41 -12.91 0.46
CA TYR A 90 -3.78 -14.16 -0.01
C TYR A 90 -4.14 -15.34 0.89
N ARG A 91 -4.15 -15.14 2.21
CA ARG A 91 -4.40 -16.22 3.18
C ARG A 91 -5.88 -16.55 3.36
N ASN A 92 -6.78 -15.60 3.12
CA ASN A 92 -8.22 -15.74 3.40
C ASN A 92 -9.10 -15.71 2.13
N GLY A 93 -8.52 -15.59 0.94
CA GLY A 93 -9.22 -15.74 -0.34
C GLY A 93 -9.78 -17.16 -0.47
N PHE A 94 -11.11 -17.26 -0.58
CA PHE A 94 -11.92 -18.46 -0.86
C PHE A 94 -11.21 -19.82 -0.78
N ARG A 95 -11.23 -20.43 0.41
CA ARG A 95 -10.72 -21.79 0.70
C ARG A 95 -11.55 -22.91 0.08
N ASN A 96 -11.64 -23.00 -1.25
CA ASN A 96 -12.08 -24.23 -1.91
C ASN A 96 -11.09 -24.61 -3.02
N HIS A 97 -10.43 -25.77 -2.81
CA HIS A 97 -9.46 -26.49 -3.65
C HIS A 97 -7.97 -26.29 -3.31
N GLU A 98 -7.51 -27.10 -2.35
CA GLU A 98 -6.17 -27.25 -1.79
C GLU A 98 -5.03 -27.61 -2.77
N SER A 99 -5.28 -27.92 -4.06
CA SER A 99 -4.24 -28.41 -4.99
C SER A 99 -3.70 -27.41 -6.02
N ILE A 100 -4.24 -26.20 -6.13
CA ILE A 100 -3.76 -25.17 -7.10
C ILE A 100 -2.79 -24.17 -6.43
N LEU A 101 -2.68 -24.24 -5.11
CA LEU A 101 -1.88 -23.40 -4.21
C LEU A 101 -0.35 -23.56 -4.31
N GLN A 102 0.21 -24.32 -5.26
CA GLN A 102 1.59 -24.77 -5.06
C GLN A 102 2.72 -23.79 -5.44
N THR A 103 2.49 -22.59 -6.02
CA THR A 103 3.66 -21.68 -6.26
C THR A 103 3.43 -20.16 -6.45
N VAL A 104 2.23 -19.63 -6.57
CA VAL A 104 2.03 -18.25 -7.10
C VAL A 104 0.81 -17.64 -6.40
N GLY A 105 0.44 -16.38 -6.64
CA GLY A 105 -0.81 -15.89 -6.05
C GLY A 105 -1.64 -15.03 -6.96
N PHE A 106 -1.21 -13.78 -7.13
CA PHE A 106 -2.00 -12.77 -7.82
C PHE A 106 -1.37 -12.41 -9.15
N GLU A 107 -2.14 -12.55 -10.23
CA GLU A 107 -1.83 -11.97 -11.53
C GLU A 107 -2.10 -10.46 -11.46
N ILE A 108 -1.07 -9.64 -11.70
CA ILE A 108 -1.24 -8.18 -11.76
C ILE A 108 -1.73 -7.81 -13.16
N ARG A 109 -2.98 -7.35 -13.25
CA ARG A 109 -3.54 -6.73 -14.45
C ARG A 109 -3.55 -5.22 -14.32
N LYS A 110 -3.34 -4.51 -15.43
CA LYS A 110 -3.39 -3.05 -15.50
C LYS A 110 -4.68 -2.64 -16.20
N TYR A 111 -5.29 -1.56 -15.73
CA TYR A 111 -6.43 -0.92 -16.37
C TYR A 111 -6.04 0.49 -16.85
N ARG A 112 -6.70 0.94 -17.90
CA ARG A 112 -6.57 2.30 -18.41
C ARG A 112 -7.23 3.28 -17.44
N TYR A 113 -6.59 4.42 -17.23
CA TYR A 113 -7.06 5.41 -16.26
C TYR A 113 -6.86 6.84 -16.78
N TRP A 114 -5.64 7.22 -17.19
CA TRP A 114 -5.33 8.60 -17.58
C TRP A 114 -5.24 8.81 -19.09
N ASN A 115 -6.00 9.77 -19.63
CA ASN A 115 -5.87 10.24 -21.01
C ASN A 115 -4.87 11.40 -21.09
N LYS A 116 -3.67 11.12 -21.62
CA LYS A 116 -2.58 12.11 -21.73
C LYS A 116 -2.85 13.23 -22.72
N GLU A 117 -3.66 13.00 -23.75
CA GLU A 117 -3.93 14.01 -24.79
C GLU A 117 -4.93 15.05 -24.31
N LYS A 118 -5.96 14.60 -23.60
CA LYS A 118 -7.03 15.45 -23.08
C LYS A 118 -6.76 15.93 -21.65
N PHE A 119 -5.72 15.42 -20.99
CA PHE A 119 -5.41 15.67 -19.58
C PHE A 119 -6.61 15.43 -18.65
N THR A 120 -7.32 14.32 -18.87
CA THR A 120 -8.51 13.92 -18.11
C THR A 120 -8.49 12.42 -17.81
N LEU A 121 -9.35 11.98 -16.90
CA LEU A 121 -9.68 10.59 -16.68
C LEU A 121 -10.33 9.99 -17.94
N ASP A 122 -9.88 8.79 -18.32
CA ASP A 122 -10.45 7.96 -19.37
C ASP A 122 -11.45 6.97 -18.75
N ILE A 123 -12.61 7.50 -18.34
CA ILE A 123 -13.63 6.73 -17.60
C ILE A 123 -14.14 5.56 -18.44
N ASP A 124 -14.39 5.79 -19.73
CA ASP A 124 -14.96 4.78 -20.61
C ASP A 124 -14.03 3.57 -20.73
N SER A 125 -12.73 3.79 -20.92
CA SER A 125 -11.74 2.72 -20.95
C SER A 125 -11.56 2.04 -19.59
N PHE A 126 -11.58 2.81 -18.49
CA PHE A 126 -11.48 2.29 -17.13
C PHE A 126 -12.60 1.31 -16.82
N ILE A 127 -13.85 1.69 -17.10
CA ILE A 127 -15.02 0.83 -16.86
C ILE A 127 -14.97 -0.42 -17.75
N ALA A 128 -14.65 -0.27 -19.03
CA ALA A 128 -14.53 -1.40 -19.95
C ALA A 128 -13.48 -2.43 -19.48
N ASP A 129 -12.33 -1.97 -18.99
CA ASP A 129 -11.29 -2.85 -18.45
C ASP A 129 -11.78 -3.58 -17.19
N LEU A 130 -12.53 -2.91 -16.30
CA LEU A 130 -13.12 -3.53 -15.10
C LEU A 130 -14.19 -4.57 -15.43
N GLU A 131 -15.06 -4.31 -16.39
CA GLU A 131 -16.09 -5.27 -16.83
C GLU A 131 -15.46 -6.52 -17.45
N SER A 132 -14.34 -6.35 -18.16
CA SER A 132 -13.58 -7.46 -18.75
C SER A 132 -12.73 -8.27 -17.75
N ALA A 133 -12.61 -7.82 -16.50
CA ALA A 133 -11.75 -8.42 -15.49
C ALA A 133 -12.36 -9.63 -14.77
N SER A 134 -13.49 -10.15 -15.27
CA SER A 134 -14.22 -11.30 -14.73
C SER A 134 -13.54 -12.65 -14.99
#